data_AF-A0A821IZ18-F1
#
_entry.id   AF-A0A821IZ18-F1
#
_cell.length_a   1.000
_cell.length_b   1.000
_cell.length_c   1.000
_cell.angle_alpha   90.00
_cell.angle_beta   90.00
_cell.angle_gamma   90.00
#
_symmetry.space_group_name_H-M   'P 1'
#
loop_
_entity.id
_entity.type
_entity.pdbx_description
1 polymer ?
#
loop_
_entity_poly.entity_id
_entity_poly.type
_entity_poly.pdbx_seq_one_letter_code
_entity_poly.pdbx_strand_id
1 'polypeptide(L)'
;LGDPTLVSGVTLVYLANQMYFDDAFELLAKNDDPEYARRIHNYMRWRLVQSYIEDLSYSYIHAYRVFRDKYYNYAIHATNEAYCTREVERRFPLAIQRLYTMDSPARMDTIETVQKLFDALKTAFINYVNAKATWMTDEITKRVAREKIDALTVAIGYASIASNDSRLDEYYARFAVSDKSHLENAYSYHQFRSWAIGNSLQNPGQLDHWDFFETRTNRLYDYIAIFNRLFVIASVMNEPLVNTEWPW
;
A
#
# COMPACT_ATOMS: atom_id res chain seq x y z
N LEU A 1 -20.67 -20.44 3.19
CA LEU A 1 -19.51 -19.66 2.72
C LEU A 1 -18.34 -20.01 3.63
N GLY A 2 -17.26 -20.59 3.09
CA GLY A 2 -16.22 -21.31 3.83
C GLY A 2 -15.41 -20.46 4.81
N ASP A 3 -14.93 -21.11 5.86
CA ASP A 3 -14.22 -20.55 7.02
C ASP A 3 -12.82 -20.00 6.64
N PRO A 4 -12.47 -18.75 7.00
CA PRO A 4 -11.14 -18.17 6.76
C PRO A 4 -9.96 -18.85 7.50
N THR A 5 -10.18 -19.96 8.21
CA THR A 5 -9.22 -20.55 9.16
C THR A 5 -8.68 -21.93 8.83
N LEU A 6 -8.61 -22.38 7.57
CA LEU A 6 -7.84 -23.59 7.23
C LEU A 6 -6.32 -23.35 7.25
N VAL A 7 -5.85 -22.74 8.35
CA VAL A 7 -4.48 -22.83 8.84
C VAL A 7 -4.37 -24.22 9.48
N SER A 8 -3.47 -25.03 8.97
CA SER A 8 -3.17 -26.36 9.50
C SER A 8 -1.74 -26.38 10.01
N GLY A 9 -1.34 -27.48 10.67
CA GLY A 9 0.05 -27.66 11.11
C GLY A 9 1.08 -27.65 9.98
N VAL A 10 0.65 -27.68 8.70
CA VAL A 10 1.52 -27.62 7.52
C VAL A 10 1.45 -26.28 6.77
N THR A 11 0.72 -25.29 7.28
CA THR A 11 0.65 -23.97 6.66
C THR A 11 2.00 -23.27 6.73
N LEU A 12 2.55 -22.91 5.57
CA LEU A 12 3.80 -22.18 5.48
C LEU A 12 3.63 -20.73 5.94
N VAL A 13 4.50 -20.29 6.85
CA VAL A 13 4.53 -18.92 7.37
C VAL A 13 5.92 -18.35 7.10
N TYR A 14 5.97 -17.16 6.48
CA TYR A 14 7.22 -16.43 6.31
C TYR A 14 7.58 -15.68 7.60
N LEU A 15 8.60 -16.16 8.31
CA LEU A 15 9.16 -15.49 9.49
C LEU A 15 10.25 -14.52 9.04
N ALA A 16 9.89 -13.25 8.89
CA ALA A 16 10.80 -12.23 8.39
C ALA A 16 12.02 -11.97 9.30
N ASN A 17 11.88 -12.21 10.60
CA ASN A 17 12.96 -12.08 11.58
C ASN A 17 12.76 -13.11 12.70
N GLN A 18 13.45 -14.23 12.61
CA GLN A 18 13.31 -15.33 13.57
C GLN A 18 13.67 -14.91 15.00
N MET A 19 14.80 -14.23 15.20
CA MET A 19 15.25 -13.80 16.54
C MET A 19 14.22 -12.92 17.24
N TYR A 20 13.61 -11.99 16.51
CA TYR A 20 12.54 -11.15 17.06
C TYR A 20 11.37 -11.98 17.59
N PHE A 21 10.92 -12.99 16.83
CA PHE A 21 9.80 -13.82 17.24
C PHE A 21 10.15 -14.73 18.41
N ASP A 22 11.35 -15.32 18.42
CA ASP A 22 11.83 -16.12 19.53
C ASP A 22 11.85 -15.30 20.85
N ASP A 23 12.44 -14.10 20.81
CA ASP A 23 12.49 -13.18 21.96
C ASP A 23 11.08 -12.71 22.37
N ALA A 24 10.23 -12.38 21.40
CA ALA A 24 8.86 -11.94 21.67
C ALA A 24 8.02 -13.05 22.32
N PHE A 25 8.13 -14.29 21.84
CA PHE A 25 7.42 -15.43 22.43
C PHE A 25 7.93 -15.74 23.83
N GLU A 26 9.24 -15.66 24.08
CA GLU A 26 9.79 -15.82 25.42
C GLU A 26 9.28 -14.73 26.38
N LEU A 27 9.24 -13.48 25.94
CA LEU A 27 8.69 -12.37 26.73
C LEU A 27 7.20 -12.59 27.04
N LEU A 28 6.41 -12.98 26.05
CA LEU A 28 4.97 -13.20 26.23
C LEU A 28 4.66 -14.44 27.08
N ALA A 29 5.50 -15.47 27.05
CA ALA A 29 5.35 -16.68 27.85
C ALA A 29 5.61 -16.46 29.35
N LYS A 30 6.37 -15.43 29.73
CA LYS A 30 6.67 -15.07 31.11
C LYS A 30 5.48 -14.38 31.80
N ASN A 31 4.31 -15.02 31.84
CA ASN A 31 3.07 -14.43 32.36
C ASN A 31 2.71 -14.86 33.80
N ASP A 32 3.58 -15.63 34.47
CA ASP A 32 3.36 -16.10 35.85
C ASP A 32 3.40 -14.98 36.91
N ASP A 33 4.14 -13.89 36.65
CA ASP A 33 4.17 -12.70 37.50
C ASP A 33 2.99 -11.77 37.17
N PRO A 34 2.03 -11.53 38.10
CA PRO A 34 0.89 -10.65 37.88
C PRO A 34 1.28 -9.23 37.47
N GLU A 35 2.39 -8.70 38.00
CA GLU A 35 2.86 -7.36 37.66
C GLU A 35 3.44 -7.30 36.24
N TYR A 36 4.13 -8.36 35.81
CA TYR A 36 4.58 -8.49 34.43
C TYR A 36 3.40 -8.64 33.46
N ALA A 37 2.45 -9.52 33.76
CA ALA A 37 1.25 -9.70 32.95
C ALA A 37 0.46 -8.38 32.79
N ARG A 38 0.35 -7.59 33.87
CA ARG A 38 -0.26 -6.26 33.85
C ARG A 38 0.47 -5.30 32.92
N ARG A 39 1.82 -5.30 32.91
CA ARG A 39 2.63 -4.46 32.00
C ARG A 39 2.39 -4.83 30.53
N ILE A 40 2.40 -6.11 30.19
CA ILE A 40 2.12 -6.58 28.82
C ILE A 40 0.71 -6.19 28.38
N HIS A 41 -0.29 -6.42 29.24
CA HIS A 41 -1.67 -6.05 28.94
C HIS A 41 -1.84 -4.54 28.72
N ASN A 42 -1.21 -3.69 29.55
CA ASN A 42 -1.23 -2.24 29.37
C ASN A 42 -0.53 -1.82 28.06
N TYR A 43 0.58 -2.47 27.70
CA TYR A 43 1.23 -2.26 26.41
C TYR A 43 0.29 -2.60 25.26
N MET A 44 -0.35 -3.78 25.26
CA MET A 44 -1.29 -4.19 24.21
C MET A 44 -2.46 -3.21 24.09
N ARG A 45 -3.03 -2.76 25.22
CA ARG A 45 -4.08 -1.72 25.23
C ARG A 45 -3.58 -0.41 24.65
N TRP A 46 -2.36 0.02 24.98
CA TRP A 46 -1.78 1.23 24.42
C TRP A 46 -1.58 1.12 22.91
N ARG A 47 -1.10 -0.02 22.42
CA ARG A 47 -0.98 -0.28 20.97
C ARG A 47 -2.33 -0.17 20.27
N LEU A 48 -3.40 -0.68 20.89
CA LEU A 48 -4.76 -0.52 20.38
C LEU A 48 -5.18 0.95 20.35
N VAL A 49 -5.01 1.71 21.44
CA VAL A 49 -5.34 3.15 21.46
C VAL A 49 -4.57 3.91 20.39
N GLN A 50 -3.28 3.62 20.20
CA GLN A 50 -2.47 4.24 19.16
C GLN A 50 -3.01 3.99 17.74
N SER A 51 -3.62 2.82 17.48
CA SER A 51 -4.21 2.51 16.17
C SER A 51 -5.45 3.35 15.84
N TYR A 52 -6.14 3.89 16.83
CA TYR A 52 -7.38 4.66 16.66
C TYR A 52 -7.26 6.12 17.08
N ILE A 53 -6.08 6.57 17.55
CA ILE A 53 -5.95 7.86 18.22
C ILE A 53 -6.35 9.06 17.34
N GLU A 54 -6.15 8.94 16.02
CA GLU A 54 -6.53 9.95 15.04
C GLU A 54 -8.04 9.92 14.71
N ASP A 55 -8.74 8.83 15.02
CA ASP A 55 -10.20 8.65 14.82
C ASP A 55 -11.03 8.98 16.08
N LEU A 56 -10.38 9.40 17.17
CA LEU A 56 -11.03 9.77 18.44
C LEU A 56 -11.36 11.27 18.51
N SER A 57 -11.92 11.70 19.65
CA SER A 57 -12.21 13.12 19.87
C SER A 57 -10.95 13.99 19.85
N TYR A 58 -11.15 15.30 19.63
CA TYR A 58 -10.06 16.27 19.54
C TYR A 58 -9.06 16.21 20.71
N SER A 59 -9.50 15.89 21.94
CA SER A 59 -8.60 15.77 23.09
C SER A 59 -7.52 14.70 22.91
N TYR A 60 -7.87 13.56 22.30
CA TYR A 60 -6.93 12.48 22.00
C TYR A 60 -6.01 12.86 20.84
N ILE A 61 -6.58 13.40 19.77
CA ILE A 61 -5.83 13.88 18.61
C ILE A 61 -4.81 14.95 19.03
N HIS A 62 -5.23 15.90 19.87
CA HIS A 62 -4.37 16.97 20.35
C HIS A 62 -3.22 16.43 21.23
N ALA A 63 -3.52 15.52 22.17
CA ALA A 63 -2.48 14.86 22.97
C ALA A 63 -1.45 14.13 22.09
N TYR A 64 -1.91 13.44 21.04
CA TYR A 64 -1.04 12.78 20.08
C TYR A 64 -0.19 13.77 19.28
N ARG A 65 -0.76 14.89 18.85
CA ARG A 65 -0.02 15.96 18.15
C ARG A 65 1.10 16.52 19.01
N VAL A 66 0.81 16.87 20.27
CA VAL A 66 1.84 17.37 21.21
C VAL A 66 3.00 16.37 21.36
N PHE A 67 2.71 15.07 21.45
CA PHE A 67 3.73 14.04 21.46
C PHE A 67 4.52 14.00 20.14
N ARG A 68 3.82 13.96 19.01
CA ARG A 68 4.40 13.84 17.67
C ARG A 68 5.31 15.02 17.32
N ASP A 69 4.88 16.24 17.63
CA ASP A 69 5.64 17.45 17.33
C ASP A 69 6.97 17.47 18.09
N LYS A 70 6.97 17.00 19.34
CA LYS A 70 8.20 16.83 20.13
C LYS A 70 9.07 15.69 19.60
N TYR A 71 8.47 14.56 19.27
CA TYR A 71 9.20 13.37 18.83
C TYR A 71 9.89 13.58 17.47
N TYR A 72 9.19 14.15 16.50
CA TYR A 72 9.73 14.42 15.16
C TYR A 72 10.40 15.79 15.03
N ASN A 73 10.39 16.61 16.10
CA ASN A 73 10.89 17.98 16.12
C ASN A 73 10.32 18.86 14.99
N TYR A 74 9.04 18.64 14.66
CA TYR A 74 8.36 19.34 13.56
C TYR A 74 6.83 19.30 13.71
N ALA A 75 6.18 20.46 13.54
CA ALA A 75 4.74 20.62 13.69
C ALA A 75 4.06 20.85 12.34
N ILE A 76 3.54 19.78 11.73
CA ILE A 76 2.54 19.90 10.64
C ILE A 76 1.17 19.61 11.22
N HIS A 77 0.28 20.59 11.13
CA HIS A 77 -1.12 20.41 11.40
C HIS A 77 -1.90 20.49 10.09
N ALA A 78 -2.39 19.35 9.63
CA ALA A 78 -3.36 19.32 8.54
C ALA A 78 -4.62 20.08 8.97
N THR A 79 -5.21 20.83 8.06
CA THR A 79 -6.58 21.34 8.22
C THR A 79 -7.55 20.16 8.36
N ASN A 80 -8.75 20.39 8.90
CA ASN A 80 -9.75 19.33 8.99
C ASN A 80 -10.11 18.76 7.62
N GLU A 81 -10.19 19.62 6.60
CA GLU A 81 -10.40 19.21 5.21
C GLU A 81 -9.28 18.30 4.71
N ALA A 82 -8.02 18.73 4.83
CA ALA A 82 -6.88 17.92 4.39
C ALA A 82 -6.79 16.59 5.16
N TYR A 83 -7.15 16.57 6.44
CA TYR A 83 -7.24 15.34 7.22
C TYR A 83 -8.31 14.40 6.66
N CYS A 84 -9.53 14.91 6.45
CA CYS A 84 -10.64 14.11 5.93
C CYS A 84 -10.34 13.56 4.53
N THR A 85 -9.80 14.39 3.63
CA THR A 85 -9.40 13.97 2.28
C THR A 85 -8.39 12.83 2.35
N ARG A 86 -7.34 12.99 3.18
CA ARG A 86 -6.33 11.95 3.37
C ARG A 86 -6.90 10.65 3.92
N GLU A 87 -7.83 10.71 4.89
CA GLU A 87 -8.45 9.50 5.42
C GLU A 87 -9.34 8.80 4.40
N VAL A 88 -10.03 9.55 3.54
CA VAL A 88 -10.79 8.96 2.41
C VAL A 88 -9.84 8.32 1.41
N GLU A 89 -8.78 9.01 0.98
CA GLU A 89 -7.75 8.46 0.08
C GLU A 89 -7.14 7.16 0.62
N ARG A 90 -6.83 7.13 1.92
CA ARG A 90 -6.24 5.95 2.57
C ARG A 90 -7.22 4.78 2.69
N ARG A 91 -8.50 5.05 2.87
CA ARG A 91 -9.54 4.03 3.13
C ARG A 91 -10.23 3.54 1.85
N PHE A 92 -10.29 4.38 0.83
CA PHE A 92 -10.97 4.13 -0.45
C PHE A 92 -10.08 4.40 -1.68
N PRO A 93 -8.83 3.90 -1.72
CA PRO A 93 -7.89 4.29 -2.77
C PRO A 93 -8.38 3.90 -4.19
N LEU A 94 -8.99 2.73 -4.37
CA LEU A 94 -9.60 2.33 -5.65
C LEU A 94 -10.81 3.17 -6.05
N ALA A 95 -11.60 3.66 -5.07
CA ALA A 95 -12.75 4.52 -5.38
C ALA A 95 -12.28 5.92 -5.80
N ILE A 96 -11.22 6.45 -5.15
CA ILE A 96 -10.57 7.67 -5.60
C ILE A 96 -10.04 7.53 -7.02
N GLN A 97 -9.42 6.39 -7.37
CA GLN A 97 -9.01 6.14 -8.75
C GLN A 97 -10.19 6.15 -9.72
N ARG A 98 -11.33 5.54 -9.35
CA ARG A 98 -12.55 5.57 -10.17
C ARG A 98 -12.99 7.02 -10.41
N LEU A 99 -13.05 7.87 -9.37
CA LEU A 99 -13.36 9.29 -9.55
C LEU A 99 -12.40 9.97 -10.54
N TYR A 100 -11.10 9.70 -10.43
CA TYR A 100 -10.11 10.20 -11.39
C TYR A 100 -10.32 9.70 -12.83
N THR A 101 -10.78 8.46 -13.03
CA THR A 101 -11.08 7.94 -14.38
C THR A 101 -12.27 8.63 -15.02
N MET A 102 -13.26 9.06 -14.21
CA MET A 102 -14.47 9.72 -14.70
C MET A 102 -14.20 11.18 -15.08
N ASP A 103 -13.34 11.86 -14.33
CA ASP A 103 -13.08 13.30 -14.49
C ASP A 103 -12.11 13.62 -15.64
N SER A 104 -11.38 12.64 -16.17
CA SER A 104 -10.33 12.91 -17.17
C SER A 104 -10.17 11.83 -18.26
N PRO A 105 -11.09 11.78 -19.24
CA PRO A 105 -11.03 10.83 -20.37
C PRO A 105 -9.81 11.02 -21.28
N ALA A 106 -9.28 12.25 -21.37
CA ALA A 106 -8.10 12.61 -22.17
C ALA A 106 -6.80 11.90 -21.73
N ARG A 107 -6.83 11.15 -20.62
CA ARG A 107 -5.65 10.46 -20.06
C ARG A 107 -5.30 9.15 -20.76
N MET A 108 -6.16 8.60 -21.62
CA MET A 108 -5.83 7.35 -22.34
C MET A 108 -4.62 7.55 -23.28
N ASP A 109 -4.58 8.68 -24.00
CA ASP A 109 -3.45 9.03 -24.88
C ASP A 109 -2.16 9.28 -24.07
N THR A 110 -2.30 9.89 -22.88
CA THR A 110 -1.18 10.09 -21.95
C THR A 110 -0.67 8.76 -21.40
N ILE A 111 -1.55 7.82 -21.05
CA ILE A 111 -1.18 6.47 -20.59
C ILE A 111 -0.37 5.75 -21.67
N GLU A 112 -0.82 5.79 -22.93
CA GLU A 112 -0.08 5.17 -24.04
C GLU A 112 1.29 5.82 -24.25
N THR A 113 1.36 7.15 -24.16
CA THR A 113 2.62 7.90 -24.28
C THR A 113 3.60 7.53 -23.15
N VAL A 114 3.12 7.46 -21.91
CA VAL A 114 3.93 7.05 -20.76
C VAL A 114 4.36 5.58 -20.88
N GLN A 115 3.51 4.70 -21.43
CA GLN A 115 3.88 3.31 -21.72
C GLN A 115 5.05 3.24 -22.71
N LYS A 116 4.98 3.99 -23.82
CA LYS A 116 6.08 4.09 -24.80
C LYS A 116 7.37 4.62 -24.18
N LEU A 117 7.28 5.61 -23.30
CA LEU A 117 8.43 6.11 -22.53
C LEU A 117 9.09 4.99 -21.72
N PHE A 118 8.31 4.19 -20.98
CA PHE A 118 8.87 3.09 -20.19
C PHE A 118 9.49 1.99 -21.04
N ASP A 119 8.93 1.69 -22.21
CA ASP A 119 9.50 0.70 -23.12
C ASP A 119 10.82 1.20 -23.74
N ALA A 120 10.92 2.50 -24.05
CA ALA A 120 12.17 3.14 -24.43
C ALA A 120 13.21 3.11 -23.29
N LEU A 121 12.80 3.37 -22.04
CA LEU A 121 13.67 3.30 -20.87
C LEU A 121 14.19 1.88 -20.63
N LYS A 122 13.36 0.84 -20.75
CA LYS A 122 13.82 -0.57 -20.67
C LYS A 122 14.89 -0.86 -21.70
N THR A 123 14.64 -0.47 -22.95
CA THR A 123 15.58 -0.65 -24.05
C THR A 123 16.91 0.08 -23.79
N ALA A 124 16.84 1.33 -23.35
CA ALA A 124 18.01 2.11 -22.99
C ALA A 124 18.80 1.48 -21.83
N PHE A 125 18.10 0.93 -20.83
CA PHE A 125 18.73 0.31 -19.66
C PHE A 125 19.39 -1.03 -20.01
N ILE A 126 18.79 -1.82 -20.89
CA ILE A 126 19.41 -3.04 -21.45
C ILE A 126 20.68 -2.68 -22.24
N ASN A 127 20.63 -1.63 -23.06
CA ASN A 127 21.80 -1.15 -23.80
C ASN A 127 22.91 -0.66 -22.85
N TYR A 128 22.54 0.01 -21.77
CA TYR A 128 23.47 0.40 -20.71
C TYR A 128 24.14 -0.82 -20.06
N VAL A 129 23.36 -1.85 -19.69
CA VAL A 129 23.90 -3.10 -19.12
C VAL A 129 24.89 -3.77 -20.07
N ASN A 130 24.61 -3.76 -21.37
CA ASN A 130 25.50 -4.37 -22.37
C ASN A 130 26.79 -3.59 -22.58
N ALA A 131 26.69 -2.28 -22.80
CA ALA A 131 27.79 -1.50 -23.35
C ALA A 131 28.53 -0.65 -22.32
N LYS A 132 27.90 -0.33 -21.17
CA LYS A 132 28.39 0.70 -20.25
C LYS A 132 28.53 0.24 -18.79
N ALA A 133 27.86 -0.84 -18.38
CA ALA A 133 27.96 -1.37 -17.02
C ALA A 133 29.27 -2.16 -16.81
N THR A 134 30.41 -1.47 -16.78
CA THR A 134 31.75 -2.08 -16.65
C THR A 134 31.99 -2.77 -15.32
N TRP A 135 31.19 -2.46 -14.29
CA TRP A 135 31.23 -3.10 -12.98
C TRP A 135 30.54 -4.47 -12.97
N MET A 136 29.66 -4.77 -13.92
CA MET A 136 29.10 -6.11 -14.14
C MET A 136 30.10 -6.89 -15.01
N THR A 137 31.08 -7.52 -14.37
CA THR A 137 32.21 -8.13 -15.09
C THR A 137 31.88 -9.46 -15.75
N ASP A 138 30.87 -10.17 -15.25
CA ASP A 138 30.49 -11.48 -15.77
C ASP A 138 29.24 -11.43 -16.67
N GLU A 139 29.29 -12.15 -17.79
CA GLU A 139 28.20 -12.17 -18.78
C GLU A 139 26.93 -12.88 -18.27
N ILE A 140 27.06 -13.74 -17.27
CA ILE A 140 25.91 -14.42 -16.66
C ILE A 140 25.05 -13.40 -15.91
N THR A 141 25.65 -12.56 -15.07
CA THR A 141 24.99 -11.48 -14.33
C THR A 141 24.37 -10.47 -15.29
N LYS A 142 25.09 -10.05 -16.34
CA LYS A 142 24.49 -9.16 -17.35
C LYS A 142 23.29 -9.80 -18.03
N ARG A 143 23.35 -11.08 -18.39
CA ARG A 143 22.22 -11.81 -18.98
C ARG A 143 21.02 -11.85 -18.05
N VAL A 144 21.21 -12.22 -16.78
CA VAL A 144 20.11 -12.27 -15.79
C VAL A 144 19.54 -10.87 -15.54
N ALA A 145 20.38 -9.83 -15.52
CA ALA A 145 19.91 -8.46 -15.41
C ALA A 145 19.03 -8.06 -16.61
N ARG A 146 19.42 -8.40 -17.84
CA ARG A 146 18.60 -8.19 -19.04
C ARG A 146 17.28 -8.93 -18.97
N GLU A 147 17.30 -10.22 -18.66
CA GLU A 147 16.09 -11.04 -18.53
C GLU A 147 15.12 -10.44 -17.50
N LYS A 148 15.64 -9.90 -16.39
CA LYS A 148 14.83 -9.21 -15.38
C LYS A 148 14.23 -7.90 -15.91
N ILE A 149 14.99 -7.11 -16.66
CA ILE A 149 14.51 -5.84 -17.26
C ILE A 149 13.49 -6.11 -18.36
N ASP A 150 13.71 -7.12 -19.20
CA ASP A 150 12.77 -7.56 -20.23
C ASP A 150 11.45 -8.04 -19.62
N ALA A 151 11.53 -8.80 -18.52
CA ALA A 151 10.37 -9.28 -17.78
C ALA A 151 9.70 -8.21 -16.90
N LEU A 152 10.26 -7.00 -16.79
CA LEU A 152 9.69 -5.93 -15.98
C LEU A 152 8.35 -5.49 -16.59
N THR A 153 7.28 -5.58 -15.81
CA THR A 153 5.98 -5.02 -16.20
C THR A 153 5.79 -3.62 -15.62
N VAL A 154 4.99 -2.79 -16.29
CA VAL A 154 4.62 -1.46 -15.77
C VAL A 154 3.10 -1.38 -15.69
N ALA A 155 2.57 -1.04 -14.52
CA ALA A 155 1.17 -0.73 -14.29
C ALA A 155 1.01 0.79 -14.31
N ILE A 156 0.33 1.31 -15.32
CA ILE A 156 0.22 2.74 -15.59
C ILE A 156 -1.23 3.15 -15.41
N GLY A 157 -1.48 4.17 -14.59
CA GLY A 157 -2.76 4.82 -14.46
C GLY A 157 -3.50 4.37 -13.21
N TYR A 158 -4.38 3.40 -13.37
CA TYR A 158 -5.31 2.94 -12.34
C TYR A 158 -5.52 1.42 -12.41
N ALA A 159 -6.02 0.85 -11.32
CA ALA A 159 -6.41 -0.54 -11.26
C ALA A 159 -7.56 -0.82 -12.23
N SER A 160 -7.53 -1.98 -12.89
CA SER A 160 -8.59 -2.43 -13.80
C SER A 160 -9.96 -2.55 -13.12
N ILE A 161 -9.98 -2.78 -11.81
CA ILE A 161 -11.21 -2.80 -11.02
C ILE A 161 -11.83 -1.40 -10.89
N ALA A 162 -11.03 -0.33 -10.92
CA ALA A 162 -11.51 1.03 -10.76
C ALA A 162 -12.37 1.49 -11.96
N SER A 163 -12.25 0.85 -13.13
CA SER A 163 -13.10 1.18 -14.30
C SER A 163 -14.40 0.38 -14.38
N ASN A 164 -14.68 -0.50 -13.40
CA ASN A 164 -15.88 -1.33 -13.36
C ASN A 164 -16.63 -1.14 -12.03
N ASP A 165 -17.71 -0.38 -12.08
CA ASP A 165 -18.50 -0.02 -10.89
C ASP A 165 -19.00 -1.26 -10.11
N SER A 166 -19.49 -2.29 -10.81
CA SER A 166 -19.99 -3.51 -10.15
C SER A 166 -18.90 -4.27 -9.41
N ARG A 167 -17.69 -4.36 -9.96
CA ARG A 167 -16.56 -5.01 -9.28
C ARG A 167 -16.06 -4.16 -8.10
N LEU A 168 -16.11 -2.84 -8.23
CA LEU A 168 -15.72 -1.92 -7.17
C LEU A 168 -16.70 -2.00 -5.98
N ASP A 169 -18.00 -2.05 -6.26
CA ASP A 169 -19.05 -2.27 -5.27
C ASP A 169 -18.87 -3.62 -4.56
N GLU A 170 -18.58 -4.69 -5.31
CA GLU A 170 -18.29 -6.01 -4.74
C GLU A 170 -17.06 -5.97 -3.81
N TYR A 171 -15.99 -5.28 -4.21
CA TYR A 171 -14.78 -5.13 -3.40
C TYR A 171 -15.07 -4.42 -2.07
N TYR A 172 -15.86 -3.34 -2.08
CA TYR A 172 -16.19 -2.58 -0.87
C TYR A 172 -17.46 -3.07 -0.15
N ALA A 173 -18.11 -4.15 -0.59
CA ALA A 173 -19.39 -4.63 -0.03
C ALA A 173 -19.36 -4.92 1.48
N ARG A 174 -18.18 -5.19 2.05
CA ARG A 174 -17.97 -5.45 3.48
C ARG A 174 -17.49 -4.23 4.28
N PHE A 175 -17.30 -3.08 3.64
CA PHE A 175 -16.90 -1.85 4.29
C PHE A 175 -18.12 -0.92 4.46
N ALA A 176 -18.75 -0.99 5.63
CA ALA A 176 -19.90 -0.16 5.95
C ALA A 176 -19.45 1.22 6.42
N VAL A 177 -20.06 2.26 5.86
CA VAL A 177 -19.83 3.66 6.27
C VAL A 177 -21.16 4.31 6.63
N SER A 178 -21.15 5.07 7.73
CA SER A 178 -22.26 5.90 8.17
C SER A 178 -21.78 7.32 8.46
N ASP A 179 -22.65 8.29 8.19
CA ASP A 179 -22.50 9.70 8.59
C ASP A 179 -22.64 9.94 10.10
N LYS A 180 -23.05 8.92 10.88
CA LYS A 180 -23.35 9.05 12.31
C LYS A 180 -22.14 8.93 13.23
N SER A 181 -21.12 8.14 12.85
CA SER A 181 -19.99 7.84 13.72
C SER A 181 -18.70 7.59 12.94
N HIS A 182 -17.74 8.51 13.10
CA HIS A 182 -16.42 8.39 12.49
C HIS A 182 -15.63 7.19 13.05
N LEU A 183 -15.73 6.94 14.36
CA LEU A 183 -15.03 5.83 15.01
C LEU A 183 -15.57 4.47 14.55
N GLU A 184 -16.89 4.35 14.33
CA GLU A 184 -17.48 3.12 13.77
C GLU A 184 -17.02 2.87 12.33
N ASN A 185 -16.87 3.93 11.52
CA ASN A 185 -16.29 3.81 10.17
C ASN A 185 -14.84 3.31 10.23
N ALA A 186 -14.04 3.78 11.21
CA ALA A 186 -12.70 3.28 11.43
C ALA A 186 -12.70 1.79 11.80
N TYR A 187 -13.58 1.35 12.72
CA TYR A 187 -13.73 -0.07 13.05
C TYR A 187 -14.14 -0.91 11.84
N SER A 188 -15.11 -0.44 11.06
CA SER A 188 -15.55 -1.14 9.85
C SER A 188 -14.42 -1.27 8.83
N TYR A 189 -13.61 -0.22 8.65
CA TYR A 189 -12.41 -0.26 7.82
C TYR A 189 -11.43 -1.34 8.29
N HIS A 190 -11.12 -1.41 9.59
CA HIS A 190 -10.19 -2.41 10.11
C HIS A 190 -10.70 -3.84 9.95
N GLN A 191 -12.02 -4.06 10.12
CA GLN A 191 -12.65 -5.36 9.85
C GLN A 191 -12.58 -5.72 8.37
N PHE A 192 -12.92 -4.78 7.49
CA PHE A 192 -12.81 -4.93 6.05
C PHE A 192 -11.38 -5.28 5.62
N ARG A 193 -10.37 -4.56 6.13
CA ARG A 193 -8.95 -4.81 5.82
C ARG A 193 -8.50 -6.18 6.29
N SER A 194 -8.92 -6.60 7.48
CA SER A 194 -8.60 -7.93 8.00
C SER A 194 -9.18 -9.03 7.11
N TRP A 195 -10.43 -8.85 6.67
CA TRP A 195 -11.05 -9.76 5.71
C TRP A 195 -10.36 -9.74 4.34
N ALA A 196 -10.04 -8.57 3.79
CA ALA A 196 -9.42 -8.44 2.47
C ALA A 196 -8.04 -9.12 2.43
N ILE A 197 -7.23 -8.97 3.49
CA ILE A 197 -5.95 -9.68 3.64
C ILE A 197 -6.17 -11.20 3.75
N GLY A 198 -7.15 -11.64 4.55
CA GLY A 198 -7.48 -13.07 4.63
C GLY A 198 -7.92 -13.65 3.29
N ASN A 199 -8.73 -12.91 2.52
CA ASN A 199 -9.21 -13.32 1.20
C ASN A 199 -8.08 -13.40 0.16
N SER A 200 -7.10 -12.48 0.21
CA SER A 200 -5.96 -12.48 -0.72
C SER A 200 -5.00 -13.65 -0.46
N LEU A 201 -4.93 -14.17 0.76
CA LEU A 201 -4.19 -15.41 1.06
C LEU A 201 -4.82 -16.64 0.39
N GLN A 202 -6.15 -16.68 0.27
CA GLN A 202 -6.87 -17.79 -0.38
C GLN A 202 -6.88 -17.68 -1.90
N ASN A 203 -6.85 -16.46 -2.42
CA ASN A 203 -6.98 -16.17 -3.85
C ASN A 203 -5.81 -15.30 -4.35
N PRO A 204 -4.55 -15.80 -4.26
CA PRO A 204 -3.39 -15.05 -4.72
C PRO A 204 -3.48 -14.84 -6.24
N GLY A 205 -3.66 -13.60 -6.68
CA GLY A 205 -3.65 -13.23 -8.12
C GLY A 205 -4.99 -12.75 -8.71
N GLN A 206 -6.08 -12.67 -7.94
CA GLN A 206 -7.34 -12.10 -8.45
C GLN A 206 -7.33 -10.58 -8.58
N LEU A 207 -6.43 -9.91 -7.89
CA LEU A 207 -6.22 -8.47 -7.98
C LEU A 207 -4.94 -8.22 -8.78
N ASP A 208 -4.98 -7.20 -9.63
CA ASP A 208 -3.85 -6.71 -10.42
C ASP A 208 -2.75 -6.02 -9.57
N HIS A 209 -2.74 -6.32 -8.26
CA HIS A 209 -1.80 -5.93 -7.21
C HIS A 209 -1.76 -4.43 -6.89
N TRP A 210 -2.71 -3.65 -7.41
CA TRP A 210 -2.85 -2.23 -7.08
C TRP A 210 -3.25 -2.01 -5.62
N ASP A 211 -4.03 -2.92 -5.05
CA ASP A 211 -4.34 -2.97 -3.62
C ASP A 211 -3.07 -3.07 -2.75
N PHE A 212 -2.09 -3.85 -3.19
CA PHE A 212 -0.79 -3.98 -2.51
C PHE A 212 0.04 -2.69 -2.62
N PHE A 213 0.04 -2.05 -3.79
CA PHE A 213 0.72 -0.78 -4.02
C PHE A 213 0.13 0.35 -3.16
N GLU A 214 -1.19 0.53 -3.20
CA GLU A 214 -1.90 1.60 -2.48
C GLU A 214 -1.82 1.45 -0.96
N THR A 215 -1.84 0.21 -0.47
CA THR A 215 -1.89 -0.03 0.98
C THR A 215 -0.51 -0.06 1.64
N ARG A 216 0.56 -0.25 0.86
CA ARG A 216 1.95 -0.20 1.36
C ARG A 216 2.65 1.11 1.09
N THR A 217 2.22 1.85 0.08
CA THR A 217 2.97 3.00 -0.42
C THR A 217 2.04 4.20 -0.50
N ASN A 218 2.40 5.30 0.16
CA ASN A 218 1.77 6.60 -0.07
C ASN A 218 2.55 7.35 -1.16
N ARG A 219 2.86 6.66 -2.26
CA ARG A 219 3.78 7.13 -3.31
C ARG A 219 3.05 7.26 -4.63
N LEU A 220 3.52 8.19 -5.47
CA LEU A 220 2.99 8.39 -6.82
C LEU A 220 3.47 7.30 -7.80
N TYR A 221 4.59 6.65 -7.49
CA TYR A 221 5.11 5.50 -8.22
C TYR A 221 5.96 4.64 -7.28
N ASP A 222 6.05 3.34 -7.53
CA ASP A 222 6.95 2.45 -6.79
C ASP A 222 7.23 1.15 -7.55
N TYR A 223 8.41 0.57 -7.32
CA TYR A 223 8.80 -0.73 -7.86
C TYR A 223 8.62 -1.81 -6.79
N ILE A 224 7.72 -2.76 -7.05
CA ILE A 224 7.48 -3.89 -6.16
C ILE A 224 8.26 -5.11 -6.67
N ALA A 225 9.38 -5.38 -6.00
CA ALA A 225 10.35 -6.39 -6.41
C ALA A 225 9.76 -7.81 -6.53
N ILE A 226 8.84 -8.20 -5.63
CA ILE A 226 8.21 -9.53 -5.64
C ILE A 226 7.37 -9.80 -6.89
N PHE A 227 6.89 -8.75 -7.56
CA PHE A 227 6.11 -8.86 -8.79
C PHE A 227 6.93 -8.49 -10.03
N ASN A 228 8.19 -8.08 -9.85
CA ASN A 228 8.99 -7.42 -10.87
C ASN A 228 8.16 -6.39 -11.67
N ARG A 229 7.47 -5.49 -10.93
CA ARG A 229 6.49 -4.58 -11.50
C ARG A 229 6.66 -3.17 -10.96
N LEU A 230 6.67 -2.20 -11.87
CA LEU A 230 6.62 -0.77 -11.55
C LEU A 230 5.17 -0.30 -11.60
N PHE A 231 4.73 0.43 -10.59
CA PHE A 231 3.41 1.05 -10.54
C PHE A 231 3.58 2.56 -10.69
N VAL A 232 2.75 3.19 -11.52
CA VAL A 232 2.76 4.63 -11.78
C VAL A 232 1.32 5.11 -11.79
N ILE A 233 0.94 5.93 -10.81
CA ILE A 233 -0.46 6.38 -10.70
C ILE A 233 -0.78 7.49 -11.69
N ALA A 234 -2.04 7.55 -12.12
CA ALA A 234 -2.51 8.53 -13.11
C ALA A 234 -2.27 10.00 -12.69
N SER A 235 -2.19 10.32 -11.40
CA SER A 235 -1.97 11.71 -10.97
C SER A 235 -0.58 12.24 -11.33
N VAL A 236 0.43 11.36 -11.51
CA VAL A 236 1.76 11.73 -12.03
C VAL A 236 1.72 12.13 -13.51
N MET A 237 0.69 11.72 -14.23
CA MET A 237 0.55 11.94 -15.68
C MET A 237 -0.11 13.27 -15.99
N ASN A 238 0.28 14.29 -15.23
CA ASN A 238 -0.16 15.67 -15.41
C ASN A 238 1.06 16.58 -15.32
N GLU A 239 0.87 17.84 -15.68
CA GLU A 239 1.89 18.86 -15.44
C GLU A 239 2.24 18.96 -13.94
N PRO A 240 3.52 19.23 -13.62
CA PRO A 240 4.62 19.56 -14.52
C PRO A 240 5.42 18.34 -15.02
N LEU A 241 4.94 17.11 -14.79
CA LEU A 241 5.73 15.90 -15.04
C LEU A 241 5.51 15.31 -16.44
N VAL A 242 4.27 15.31 -16.94
CA VAL A 242 3.93 14.76 -18.25
C VAL A 242 2.95 15.68 -18.97
N ASN A 243 3.28 16.05 -20.20
CA ASN A 243 2.39 16.68 -21.16
C ASN A 243 2.73 16.12 -22.56
N THR A 244 1.73 15.58 -23.25
CA THR A 244 1.90 14.91 -24.56
C THR A 244 2.27 15.87 -25.68
N GLU A 245 2.08 17.18 -25.50
CA GLU A 245 2.43 18.22 -26.47
C GLU A 245 3.87 18.72 -26.31
N TRP A 246 4.56 18.34 -25.23
CA TRP A 246 5.96 18.72 -25.03
C TRP A 246 6.90 17.95 -25.95
N PRO A 247 8.04 18.54 -26.35
CA PRO A 247 9.04 17.84 -27.16
C PRO A 247 9.69 16.70 -26.34
N TRP A 248 9.87 15.56 -27.00
CA TRP A 248 10.49 14.34 -26.47
C TRP A 248 11.88 14.11 -27.09
#